data_AF-G4ZYP0-F1
#
_entry.id   AF-G4ZYP0-F1
#
_cell.length_a   1.000
_cell.length_b   1.000
_cell.length_c   1.000
_cell.angle_alpha   90.00
_cell.angle_beta   90.00
_cell.angle_gamma   90.00
#
_symmetry.space_group_name_H-M   'P 1'
#
loop_
_entity.id
_entity.type
_entity.pdbx_description
1 polymer ?
#
loop_
_entity_poly.entity_id
_entity_poly.type
_entity_poly.pdbx_seq_one_letter_code
_entity_poly.pdbx_strand_id
1 'polypeptide(L)'
;MTARYKPKLVKFMTYKNGVNYSSDHTFSMEELLDITPDHVCRWMNELTYGSPEPSDDMRPVHRRSSTLEFSKKAISTVMPRVNSTWDPVTQRDNPTRSDAVNKLIKRVKKFEVRREGAESKARRSVEFDEFMNLLLLVRTKWGRVETAIMVSSVLTLQWHIVARIDDMMKLQFANISPNSQYPSTLLFQMRWSKIIHEERDAPEQIVLGSMDPKMCVLLNIAVNIEATPNVSSSEFIYGNPKDGDRTVRRFLGDIVKDTAFKKMKTGKLGTHSLRKGAATYATRCGMVWSMHISITQPYPDACTAAALTGPAGPCFYRLKDDIGCVSLALLVDEIAPMIKQIMGEAVAQTLALPLLWAALEPADNYKYILLPDKLKRKIVQAYTNAGGSTDLNPVEREEFYVLGDGSQLSLITIDSSDSNDQPESAVVSGHQGPHPVSRRSGGEGTRREFAALHSQLAAGRRYMAEVMSEVQRLRHETQREMQKVQAILRRVAMQPVIRRENTPVTVVSEPLANAASPPSRLQVSTARLSKRPKDLFELWHEFQFGCCGLKPAKNFTPIERGANKFAYSRRKAFWDVVANLVRLAMLRSTKQLSVSSILAALRADRKRGGHPSLRS
;
A
#
# COMPACT_ATOMS: atom_id res chain seq x y z
N MET A 1 -26.68 -25.23 -0.46
CA MET A 1 -26.06 -24.81 -1.74
C MET A 1 -26.26 -23.31 -1.92
N THR A 2 -25.25 -22.51 -2.31
CA THR A 2 -25.49 -21.07 -2.54
C THR A 2 -26.44 -20.89 -3.73
N ALA A 3 -27.38 -19.95 -3.63
CA ALA A 3 -28.36 -19.65 -4.70
C ALA A 3 -27.72 -19.37 -6.07
N ARG A 4 -26.42 -18.99 -6.10
CA ARG A 4 -25.65 -18.74 -7.31
C ARG A 4 -25.11 -19.99 -8.02
N TYR A 5 -24.96 -21.12 -7.34
CA TYR A 5 -24.35 -22.34 -7.91
C TYR A 5 -25.39 -23.32 -8.46
N LYS A 6 -26.57 -23.40 -7.84
CA LYS A 6 -27.66 -24.29 -8.27
C LYS A 6 -28.03 -24.14 -9.75
N PRO A 7 -28.20 -22.92 -10.31
CA PRO A 7 -28.53 -22.76 -11.72
C PRO A 7 -27.45 -23.28 -12.68
N LYS A 8 -26.19 -23.38 -12.24
CA LYS A 8 -25.10 -23.94 -13.07
C LYS A 8 -25.09 -25.45 -13.03
N LEU A 9 -25.36 -26.04 -11.87
CA LEU A 9 -25.51 -27.48 -11.73
C LEU A 9 -26.70 -27.99 -12.56
N VAL A 10 -27.87 -27.35 -12.43
CA VAL A 10 -29.07 -27.71 -13.21
C VAL A 10 -28.78 -27.70 -14.72
N LYS A 11 -28.13 -26.64 -15.22
CA LYS A 11 -27.75 -26.56 -16.65
C LYS A 11 -26.78 -27.66 -17.09
N PHE A 12 -25.86 -28.07 -16.21
CA PHE A 12 -24.93 -29.15 -16.49
C PHE A 12 -25.64 -30.50 -16.52
N MET A 13 -26.46 -30.80 -15.50
CA MET A 13 -27.19 -32.05 -15.40
C MET A 13 -28.24 -32.20 -16.50
N THR A 14 -28.90 -31.11 -16.90
CA THR A 14 -29.79 -31.10 -18.07
C THR A 14 -29.05 -31.44 -19.35
N TYR A 15 -27.85 -30.92 -19.54
CA TYR A 15 -27.02 -31.30 -20.68
C TYR A 15 -26.58 -32.77 -20.62
N LYS A 16 -26.09 -33.23 -19.46
CA LYS A 16 -25.59 -34.60 -19.27
C LYS A 16 -26.68 -35.64 -19.52
N ASN A 17 -27.86 -35.43 -18.95
CA ASN A 17 -28.93 -36.43 -18.93
C ASN A 17 -29.95 -36.23 -20.06
N GLY A 18 -29.90 -35.12 -20.80
CA GLY A 18 -30.88 -34.78 -21.83
C GLY A 18 -32.27 -34.43 -21.26
N VAL A 19 -32.38 -34.14 -19.96
CA VAL A 19 -33.65 -33.92 -19.25
C VAL A 19 -33.71 -32.51 -18.67
N ASN A 20 -34.84 -31.83 -18.84
CA ASN A 20 -35.07 -30.52 -18.23
C ASN A 20 -35.41 -30.68 -16.75
N TYR A 21 -34.54 -30.19 -15.87
CA TYR A 21 -34.77 -30.17 -14.44
C TYR A 21 -35.36 -28.82 -13.99
N SER A 22 -36.29 -28.86 -13.03
CA SER A 22 -36.77 -27.66 -12.35
C SER A 22 -35.62 -26.94 -11.63
N SER A 23 -35.72 -25.60 -11.50
CA SER A 23 -34.76 -24.79 -10.73
C SER A 23 -34.62 -25.25 -9.29
N ASP A 24 -35.67 -25.88 -8.74
CA ASP A 24 -35.69 -26.35 -7.36
C ASP A 24 -35.28 -27.81 -7.17
N HIS A 25 -35.02 -28.53 -8.27
CA HIS A 25 -34.61 -29.92 -8.23
C HIS A 25 -33.33 -30.14 -7.40
N THR A 26 -33.32 -31.25 -6.65
CA THR A 26 -32.20 -31.66 -5.80
C THR A 26 -31.71 -33.01 -6.29
N PHE A 27 -30.47 -33.04 -6.78
CA PHE A 27 -29.85 -34.26 -7.29
C PHE A 27 -29.42 -35.18 -6.15
N SER A 28 -29.65 -36.48 -6.34
CA SER A 28 -29.28 -37.52 -5.39
C SER A 28 -27.75 -37.72 -5.35
N MET A 29 -27.27 -38.38 -4.30
CA MET A 29 -25.86 -38.76 -4.18
C MET A 29 -25.40 -39.62 -5.37
N GLU A 30 -26.23 -40.55 -5.80
CA GLU A 30 -25.96 -41.47 -6.89
C GLU A 30 -25.82 -40.73 -8.23
N GLU A 31 -26.74 -39.82 -8.53
CA GLU A 31 -26.68 -38.98 -9.73
C GLU A 31 -25.42 -38.12 -9.79
N LEU A 32 -24.90 -37.68 -8.64
CA LEU A 32 -23.69 -36.89 -8.54
C LEU A 32 -22.42 -37.75 -8.66
N LEU A 33 -22.45 -39.00 -8.18
CA LEU A 33 -21.33 -39.94 -8.31
C LEU A 33 -21.18 -40.48 -9.74
N ASP A 34 -22.24 -40.45 -10.54
CA ASP A 34 -22.23 -40.80 -11.98
C ASP A 34 -21.55 -39.74 -12.86
N ILE A 35 -21.14 -38.60 -12.29
CA ILE A 35 -20.47 -37.54 -13.05
C ILE A 35 -18.99 -37.90 -13.27
N THR A 36 -18.59 -37.98 -14.54
CA THR A 36 -17.20 -38.23 -14.95
C THR A 36 -16.51 -36.94 -15.42
N PRO A 37 -15.17 -36.90 -15.49
CA PRO A 37 -14.44 -35.80 -16.13
C PRO A 37 -14.85 -35.56 -17.58
N ASP A 38 -15.17 -36.62 -18.31
CA ASP A 38 -15.58 -36.55 -19.71
C ASP A 38 -16.90 -35.79 -19.88
N HIS A 39 -17.92 -36.08 -19.05
CA HIS A 39 -19.17 -35.32 -19.02
C HIS A 39 -18.91 -33.82 -18.84
N VAL A 40 -18.01 -33.46 -17.91
CA VAL A 40 -17.65 -32.06 -17.64
C VAL A 40 -16.91 -31.45 -18.83
N CYS A 41 -15.97 -32.18 -19.44
CA CYS A 41 -15.21 -31.72 -20.60
C CYS A 41 -16.10 -31.48 -21.82
N ARG A 42 -16.96 -32.44 -22.19
CA ARG A 42 -17.91 -32.32 -23.30
C ARG A 42 -18.84 -31.13 -23.11
N TRP A 43 -19.37 -30.94 -21.91
CA TRP A 43 -20.21 -29.77 -21.61
C TRP A 43 -19.44 -28.44 -21.72
N MET A 44 -18.20 -28.37 -21.20
CA MET A 44 -17.40 -27.15 -21.30
C MET A 44 -16.97 -26.85 -22.75
N ASN A 45 -16.73 -27.89 -23.54
CA ASN A 45 -16.46 -27.76 -24.97
C ASN A 45 -17.69 -27.23 -25.70
N GLU A 46 -18.87 -27.80 -25.46
CA GLU A 46 -20.14 -27.32 -26.01
C GLU A 46 -20.34 -25.82 -25.71
N LEU A 47 -20.09 -25.42 -24.46
CA LEU A 47 -20.21 -24.02 -24.06
C LEU A 47 -19.22 -23.08 -24.76
N THR A 48 -18.04 -23.54 -25.15
CA THR A 48 -16.95 -22.68 -25.64
C THR A 48 -16.74 -22.73 -27.15
N TYR A 49 -16.81 -23.92 -27.73
CA TYR A 49 -16.61 -24.20 -29.15
C TYR A 49 -17.92 -24.47 -29.90
N GLY A 50 -19.04 -24.71 -29.20
CA GLY A 50 -20.32 -25.10 -29.83
C GLY A 50 -20.35 -26.55 -30.31
N SER A 51 -19.43 -27.38 -29.81
CA SER A 51 -19.37 -28.82 -30.07
C SER A 51 -18.83 -29.54 -28.82
N PRO A 52 -19.34 -30.73 -28.45
CA PRO A 52 -18.80 -31.51 -27.34
C PRO A 52 -17.38 -32.04 -27.62
N GLU A 53 -17.07 -32.25 -28.89
CA GLU A 53 -15.82 -32.81 -29.41
C GLU A 53 -15.26 -31.85 -30.46
N PRO A 54 -14.60 -30.77 -30.03
CA PRO A 54 -14.09 -29.76 -30.95
C PRO A 54 -12.89 -30.31 -31.72
N SER A 55 -12.84 -30.05 -33.03
CA SER A 55 -11.65 -30.32 -33.82
C SER A 55 -10.53 -29.32 -33.48
N ASP A 56 -9.29 -29.65 -33.87
CA ASP A 56 -8.11 -28.80 -33.60
C ASP A 56 -8.19 -27.40 -34.27
N ASP A 57 -8.99 -27.28 -35.34
CA ASP A 57 -9.20 -26.02 -36.06
C ASP A 57 -10.28 -25.14 -35.42
N MET A 58 -11.15 -25.70 -34.56
CA MET A 58 -12.17 -24.90 -33.88
C MET A 58 -11.54 -23.93 -32.87
N ARG A 59 -12.24 -22.83 -32.60
CA ARG A 59 -11.81 -21.78 -31.69
C ARG A 59 -12.85 -21.51 -30.60
N PRO A 60 -12.44 -21.32 -29.33
CA PRO A 60 -13.38 -21.17 -28.21
C PRO A 60 -13.94 -19.74 -28.12
N VAL A 61 -14.80 -19.36 -29.06
CA VAL A 61 -15.29 -17.98 -29.25
C VAL A 61 -16.56 -17.65 -28.47
N HIS A 62 -17.30 -18.65 -27.96
CA HIS A 62 -18.65 -18.42 -27.40
C HIS A 62 -18.67 -18.04 -25.91
N ARG A 63 -17.75 -18.60 -25.13
CA ARG A 63 -17.66 -18.37 -23.67
C ARG A 63 -16.21 -18.27 -23.22
N ARG A 64 -16.00 -17.47 -22.16
CA ARG A 64 -14.68 -17.23 -21.59
C ARG A 64 -14.27 -18.26 -20.55
N SER A 65 -12.97 -18.42 -20.34
CA SER A 65 -12.40 -19.28 -19.31
C SER A 65 -12.92 -18.94 -17.91
N SER A 66 -13.17 -17.67 -17.60
CA SER A 66 -13.73 -17.24 -16.32
C SER A 66 -15.14 -17.80 -16.08
N THR A 67 -15.92 -17.98 -17.15
CA THR A 67 -17.24 -18.63 -17.07
C THR A 67 -17.07 -20.12 -16.79
N LEU A 68 -16.09 -20.77 -17.42
CA LEU A 68 -15.77 -22.17 -17.14
C LEU A 68 -15.29 -22.39 -15.71
N GLU A 69 -14.40 -21.54 -15.21
CA GLU A 69 -13.92 -21.60 -13.82
C GLU A 69 -15.07 -21.44 -12.82
N PHE A 70 -16.01 -20.54 -13.10
CA PHE A 70 -17.20 -20.39 -12.27
C PHE A 70 -18.10 -21.63 -12.33
N SER A 71 -18.38 -22.17 -13.52
CA SER A 71 -19.16 -23.41 -13.67
C SER A 71 -18.48 -24.59 -12.99
N LYS A 72 -17.16 -24.74 -13.17
CA LYS A 72 -16.32 -25.73 -12.48
C LYS A 72 -16.47 -25.62 -10.96
N LYS A 73 -16.34 -24.41 -10.41
CA LYS A 73 -16.50 -24.17 -8.96
C LYS A 73 -17.91 -24.54 -8.49
N ALA A 74 -18.94 -24.17 -9.25
CA ALA A 74 -20.33 -24.45 -8.92
C ALA A 74 -20.62 -25.96 -8.84
N ILE A 75 -20.17 -26.73 -9.83
CA ILE A 75 -20.30 -28.19 -9.84
C ILE A 75 -19.45 -28.80 -8.73
N SER A 76 -18.18 -28.37 -8.58
CA SER A 76 -17.27 -28.90 -7.56
C SER A 76 -17.83 -28.79 -6.15
N THR A 77 -18.58 -27.73 -5.84
CA THR A 77 -19.10 -27.46 -4.48
C THR A 77 -20.16 -28.47 -4.05
N VAL A 78 -20.78 -29.17 -5.01
CA VAL A 78 -21.86 -30.13 -4.74
C VAL A 78 -21.40 -31.58 -4.87
N MET A 79 -20.19 -31.81 -5.37
CA MET A 79 -19.62 -33.15 -5.49
C MET A 79 -19.43 -33.75 -4.09
N PRO A 80 -19.79 -35.02 -3.86
CA PRO A 80 -19.71 -35.62 -2.52
C PRO A 80 -18.31 -35.63 -1.91
N ARG A 81 -17.28 -35.79 -2.75
CA ARG A 81 -15.86 -35.79 -2.34
C ARG A 81 -15.17 -34.49 -2.75
N VAL A 82 -15.75 -33.35 -2.35
CA VAL A 82 -15.36 -31.99 -2.79
C VAL A 82 -13.86 -31.69 -2.73
N ASN A 83 -13.17 -32.17 -1.69
CA ASN A 83 -11.75 -31.86 -1.45
C ASN A 83 -10.77 -32.83 -2.13
N SER A 84 -11.24 -34.00 -2.55
CA SER A 84 -10.41 -35.03 -3.15
C SER A 84 -10.10 -34.70 -4.61
N THR A 85 -8.87 -34.95 -5.05
CA THR A 85 -8.49 -34.82 -6.46
C THR A 85 -8.98 -36.05 -7.21
N TRP A 86 -9.42 -35.88 -8.46
CA TRP A 86 -9.83 -37.01 -9.29
C TRP A 86 -8.69 -38.01 -9.49
N ASP A 87 -8.96 -39.29 -9.24
CA ASP A 87 -8.03 -40.37 -9.54
C ASP A 87 -8.39 -41.02 -10.89
N PRO A 88 -7.51 -40.92 -11.91
CA PRO A 88 -7.77 -41.50 -13.22
C PRO A 88 -7.75 -43.03 -13.23
N VAL A 89 -7.10 -43.67 -12.25
CA VAL A 89 -7.00 -45.14 -12.17
C VAL A 89 -8.27 -45.72 -11.56
N THR A 90 -8.68 -45.22 -10.41
CA THR A 90 -9.88 -45.75 -9.73
C THR A 90 -11.17 -45.11 -10.22
N GLN A 91 -11.09 -44.09 -11.08
CA GLN A 91 -12.23 -43.31 -11.60
C GLN A 91 -13.16 -42.82 -10.49
N ARG A 92 -12.56 -42.35 -9.40
CA ARG A 92 -13.26 -41.88 -8.20
C ARG A 92 -12.86 -40.44 -7.88
N ASP A 93 -13.58 -39.88 -6.91
CA ASP A 93 -13.41 -38.54 -6.36
C ASP A 93 -14.00 -37.43 -7.22
N ASN A 94 -13.48 -36.20 -7.16
CA ASN A 94 -14.15 -35.04 -7.73
C ASN A 94 -13.76 -34.83 -9.21
N PRO A 95 -14.66 -35.11 -10.18
CA PRO A 95 -14.36 -35.07 -11.61
C PRO A 95 -13.93 -33.67 -12.10
N THR A 96 -14.41 -32.62 -11.45
CA THR A 96 -14.07 -31.23 -11.79
C THR A 96 -12.61 -30.89 -11.46
N ARG A 97 -11.95 -31.67 -10.59
CA ARG A 97 -10.55 -31.50 -10.18
C ARG A 97 -9.58 -32.32 -11.02
N SER A 98 -10.06 -33.03 -12.04
CA SER A 98 -9.24 -33.79 -12.98
C SER A 98 -8.31 -32.91 -13.83
N ASP A 99 -7.21 -33.51 -14.29
CA ASP A 99 -6.27 -32.85 -15.20
C ASP A 99 -6.88 -32.48 -16.55
N ALA A 100 -7.82 -33.29 -17.06
CA ALA A 100 -8.50 -33.03 -18.32
C ALA A 100 -9.27 -31.70 -18.28
N VAL A 101 -10.11 -31.50 -17.26
CA VAL A 101 -10.87 -30.25 -17.05
C VAL A 101 -9.93 -29.05 -16.87
N ASN A 102 -8.85 -29.22 -16.10
CA ASN A 102 -7.85 -28.17 -15.90
C ASN A 102 -7.12 -27.78 -17.20
N LYS A 103 -6.72 -28.77 -18.01
CA LYS A 103 -6.05 -28.57 -19.31
C LYS A 103 -6.97 -27.88 -20.30
N LEU A 104 -8.26 -28.22 -20.34
CA LEU A 104 -9.27 -27.55 -21.17
C LEU A 104 -9.37 -26.06 -20.82
N ILE A 105 -9.53 -25.72 -19.54
CA ILE A 105 -9.61 -24.31 -19.10
C ILE A 105 -8.31 -23.56 -19.46
N LYS A 106 -7.15 -24.19 -19.26
CA LYS A 106 -5.85 -23.59 -19.66
C LYS A 106 -5.75 -23.36 -21.17
N ARG A 107 -6.28 -24.29 -21.99
CA ARG A 107 -6.32 -24.15 -23.46
C ARG A 107 -7.19 -22.96 -23.87
N VAL A 108 -8.39 -22.84 -23.30
CA VAL A 108 -9.29 -21.69 -23.56
C VAL A 108 -8.60 -20.37 -23.17
N LYS A 109 -7.96 -20.30 -21.99
CA LYS A 109 -7.17 -19.11 -21.58
C LYS A 109 -6.10 -18.72 -22.60
N LYS A 110 -5.41 -19.71 -23.19
CA LYS A 110 -4.36 -19.48 -24.19
C LYS A 110 -4.92 -18.86 -25.47
N PHE A 111 -6.05 -19.37 -25.98
CA PHE A 111 -6.74 -18.78 -27.13
C PHE A 111 -7.22 -17.35 -26.85
N GLU A 112 -7.78 -17.10 -25.67
CA GLU A 112 -8.21 -15.76 -25.28
C GLU A 112 -7.08 -14.73 -25.27
N VAL A 113 -5.91 -15.08 -24.70
CA VAL A 113 -4.74 -14.18 -24.66
C VAL A 113 -4.20 -13.91 -26.07
N ARG A 114 -4.32 -14.89 -26.99
CA ARG A 114 -3.98 -14.76 -28.40
C ARG A 114 -5.02 -14.01 -29.24
N ARG A 115 -6.13 -13.56 -28.62
CA ARG A 115 -7.28 -12.94 -29.30
C ARG A 115 -7.97 -13.86 -30.33
N GLU A 116 -7.83 -15.16 -30.15
CA GLU A 116 -8.49 -16.21 -30.94
C GLU A 116 -9.66 -16.85 -30.18
N GLY A 117 -9.91 -16.44 -28.93
CA GLY A 117 -11.03 -16.89 -28.10
C GLY A 117 -12.08 -15.80 -27.90
N ALA A 118 -13.06 -16.08 -27.04
CA ALA A 118 -14.14 -15.17 -26.72
C ALA A 118 -13.66 -13.76 -26.27
N GLU A 119 -14.27 -12.72 -26.83
CA GLU A 119 -13.86 -11.33 -26.60
C GLU A 119 -13.88 -10.90 -25.13
N SER A 120 -12.89 -10.09 -24.75
CA SER A 120 -12.79 -9.55 -23.40
C SER A 120 -13.84 -8.47 -23.13
N LYS A 121 -14.73 -8.74 -22.18
CA LYS A 121 -15.64 -7.72 -21.59
C LYS A 121 -15.02 -6.99 -20.40
N ALA A 122 -13.70 -7.11 -20.19
CA ALA A 122 -13.01 -6.48 -19.08
C ALA A 122 -13.09 -4.96 -19.17
N ARG A 123 -13.36 -4.32 -18.03
CA ARG A 123 -13.33 -2.87 -17.91
C ARG A 123 -11.91 -2.40 -17.60
N ARG A 124 -11.40 -1.45 -18.38
CA ARG A 124 -10.06 -0.86 -18.22
C ARG A 124 -10.02 0.12 -17.05
N SER A 125 -8.84 0.59 -16.66
CA SER A 125 -8.70 1.77 -15.79
C SER A 125 -9.23 3.01 -16.48
N VAL A 126 -9.87 3.90 -15.72
CA VAL A 126 -10.13 5.27 -16.17
C VAL A 126 -8.80 6.04 -16.22
N GLU A 127 -8.63 6.94 -17.18
CA GLU A 127 -7.51 7.90 -17.16
C GLU A 127 -7.86 9.10 -16.26
N PHE A 128 -6.85 9.80 -15.73
CA PHE A 128 -7.07 10.92 -14.82
C PHE A 128 -7.94 12.02 -15.46
N ASP A 129 -7.65 12.41 -16.70
CA ASP A 129 -8.43 13.43 -17.40
C ASP A 129 -9.89 13.01 -17.66
N GLU A 130 -10.13 11.71 -17.90
CA GLU A 130 -11.49 11.17 -18.00
C GLU A 130 -12.21 11.26 -16.65
N PHE A 131 -11.50 11.03 -15.54
CA PHE A 131 -12.04 11.17 -14.20
C PHE A 131 -12.37 12.64 -13.87
N MET A 132 -11.49 13.57 -14.21
CA MET A 132 -11.73 15.00 -14.03
C MET A 132 -12.92 15.49 -14.86
N ASN A 133 -13.02 15.05 -16.12
CA ASN A 133 -14.18 15.34 -16.97
C ASN A 133 -15.47 14.71 -16.42
N LEU A 134 -15.41 13.49 -15.87
CA LEU A 134 -16.53 12.85 -15.18
C LEU A 134 -17.01 13.70 -13.99
N LEU A 135 -16.11 14.12 -13.09
CA LEU A 135 -16.47 14.94 -11.93
C LEU A 135 -17.08 16.28 -12.34
N LEU A 136 -16.58 16.90 -13.42
CA LEU A 136 -17.17 18.10 -13.98
C LEU A 136 -18.62 17.86 -14.44
N LEU A 137 -18.88 16.79 -15.19
CA LEU A 137 -20.23 16.43 -15.67
C LEU A 137 -21.18 16.02 -14.54
N VAL A 138 -20.67 15.45 -13.46
CA VAL A 138 -21.47 15.19 -12.25
C VAL A 138 -21.92 16.51 -11.64
N ARG A 139 -21.03 17.50 -11.53
CA ARG A 139 -21.32 18.81 -10.93
C ARG A 139 -22.33 19.64 -11.72
N THR A 140 -22.31 19.57 -13.04
CA THR A 140 -23.33 20.26 -13.87
C THR A 140 -24.75 19.73 -13.62
N LYS A 141 -24.91 18.56 -12.98
CA LYS A 141 -26.20 17.95 -12.64
C LYS A 141 -26.65 18.20 -11.18
N TRP A 142 -25.85 18.86 -10.34
CA TRP A 142 -26.16 19.08 -8.91
C TRP A 142 -27.50 19.80 -8.66
N GLY A 143 -27.85 20.80 -9.48
CA GLY A 143 -29.13 21.53 -9.34
C GLY A 143 -30.33 20.83 -9.98
N ARG A 144 -30.15 19.65 -10.57
CA ARG A 144 -31.19 18.92 -11.32
C ARG A 144 -31.47 17.53 -10.75
N VAL A 145 -30.47 16.91 -10.14
CA VAL A 145 -30.52 15.52 -9.68
C VAL A 145 -29.83 15.42 -8.33
N GLU A 146 -30.58 15.20 -7.25
CA GLU A 146 -30.05 15.05 -5.88
C GLU A 146 -28.95 13.98 -5.79
N THR A 147 -29.10 12.89 -6.55
CA THR A 147 -28.12 11.80 -6.64
C THR A 147 -26.73 12.28 -7.11
N ALA A 148 -26.64 13.39 -7.85
CA ALA A 148 -25.37 13.90 -8.36
C ALA A 148 -24.43 14.40 -7.25
N ILE A 149 -24.98 14.98 -6.18
CA ILE A 149 -24.21 15.42 -5.01
C ILE A 149 -23.57 14.19 -4.34
N MET A 150 -24.39 13.18 -4.04
CA MET A 150 -23.93 11.91 -3.49
C MET A 150 -22.89 11.24 -4.37
N VAL A 151 -23.14 11.14 -5.68
CA VAL A 151 -22.17 10.55 -6.61
C VAL A 151 -20.86 11.32 -6.64
N SER A 152 -20.88 12.67 -6.59
CA SER A 152 -19.65 13.47 -6.52
C SER A 152 -18.81 13.11 -5.28
N SER A 153 -19.46 13.01 -4.13
CA SER A 153 -18.82 12.61 -2.87
C SER A 153 -18.28 11.18 -2.91
N VAL A 154 -19.11 10.22 -3.36
CA VAL A 154 -18.71 8.81 -3.46
C VAL A 154 -17.50 8.64 -4.38
N LEU A 155 -17.50 9.30 -5.55
CA LEU A 155 -16.44 9.15 -6.54
C LEU A 155 -15.11 9.73 -6.07
N THR A 156 -15.15 10.89 -5.42
CA THR A 156 -13.96 11.57 -4.91
C THR A 156 -13.35 10.80 -3.74
N LEU A 157 -14.16 10.39 -2.77
CA LEU A 157 -13.68 9.54 -1.68
C LEU A 157 -13.20 8.19 -2.21
N GLN A 158 -13.96 7.51 -3.09
CA GLN A 158 -13.55 6.24 -3.69
C GLN A 158 -12.18 6.35 -4.38
N TRP A 159 -11.92 7.46 -5.08
CA TRP A 159 -10.62 7.72 -5.68
C TRP A 159 -9.52 7.86 -4.63
N HIS A 160 -9.75 8.67 -3.61
CA HIS A 160 -8.78 8.99 -2.55
C HIS A 160 -8.35 7.78 -1.71
N ILE A 161 -9.29 6.90 -1.34
CA ILE A 161 -9.00 5.68 -0.58
C ILE A 161 -8.90 4.43 -1.47
N VAL A 162 -9.07 4.61 -2.78
CA VAL A 162 -9.00 3.56 -3.81
C VAL A 162 -9.88 2.35 -3.47
N ALA A 163 -11.06 2.61 -2.94
CA ALA A 163 -11.97 1.59 -2.44
C ALA A 163 -12.84 0.97 -3.54
N ARG A 164 -13.46 -0.17 -3.22
CA ARG A 164 -14.49 -0.74 -4.11
C ARG A 164 -15.83 -0.05 -3.85
N ILE A 165 -16.66 0.07 -4.87
CA ILE A 165 -17.94 0.75 -4.74
C ILE A 165 -18.91 0.02 -3.79
N ASP A 166 -18.86 -1.32 -3.71
CA ASP A 166 -19.66 -2.10 -2.77
C ASP A 166 -19.23 -1.87 -1.32
N ASP A 167 -17.94 -1.63 -1.10
CA ASP A 167 -17.39 -1.26 0.21
C ASP A 167 -17.81 0.19 0.56
N MET A 168 -17.77 1.12 -0.40
CA MET A 168 -18.21 2.52 -0.22
C MET A 168 -19.64 2.65 0.29
N MET A 169 -20.56 1.82 -0.21
CA MET A 169 -21.97 1.90 0.19
C MET A 169 -22.23 1.41 1.62
N LYS A 170 -21.25 0.73 2.23
CA LYS A 170 -21.30 0.27 3.62
C LYS A 170 -20.54 1.19 4.57
N LEU A 171 -20.06 2.32 4.07
CA LEU A 171 -19.32 3.26 4.88
C LEU A 171 -20.26 3.95 5.86
N GLN A 172 -19.95 3.83 7.15
CA GLN A 172 -20.66 4.49 8.25
C GLN A 172 -19.98 5.79 8.63
N PHE A 173 -20.71 6.70 9.25
CA PHE A 173 -20.15 7.95 9.77
C PHE A 173 -19.05 7.71 10.80
N ALA A 174 -19.19 6.66 11.62
CA ALA A 174 -18.19 6.22 12.60
C ALA A 174 -16.88 5.72 12.00
N ASN A 175 -16.78 5.57 10.66
CA ASN A 175 -15.52 5.23 9.99
C ASN A 175 -14.63 6.44 9.72
N ILE A 176 -15.08 7.65 10.06
CA ILE A 176 -14.31 8.88 9.94
C ILE A 176 -14.11 9.45 11.34
N SER A 177 -12.87 9.78 11.67
CA SER A 177 -12.47 10.32 12.97
C SER A 177 -11.62 11.59 12.78
N PRO A 178 -11.58 12.49 13.78
CA PRO A 178 -10.68 13.63 13.76
C PRO A 178 -9.22 13.16 13.83
N ASN A 179 -8.32 13.86 13.15
CA ASN A 179 -6.90 13.61 13.25
C ASN A 179 -6.28 14.51 14.34
N SER A 180 -5.96 13.94 15.50
CA SER A 180 -5.36 14.68 16.61
C SER A 180 -3.95 15.20 16.31
N GLN A 181 -3.20 14.54 15.43
CA GLN A 181 -1.85 14.96 15.04
C GLN A 181 -1.90 16.11 14.01
N TYR A 182 -2.88 16.09 13.11
CA TYR A 182 -3.06 17.09 12.05
C TYR A 182 -4.53 17.54 11.98
N PRO A 183 -4.96 18.49 12.83
CA PRO A 183 -6.38 18.86 13.00
C PRO A 183 -7.09 19.31 11.73
N SER A 184 -6.37 19.82 10.71
CA SER A 184 -6.94 20.20 9.41
C SER A 184 -7.18 19.00 8.47
N THR A 185 -7.03 17.76 8.96
CA THR A 185 -7.22 16.50 8.21
C THR A 185 -8.14 15.56 8.98
N LEU A 186 -8.63 14.53 8.30
CA LEU A 186 -9.43 13.48 8.91
C LEU A 186 -8.73 12.13 8.81
N LEU A 187 -9.08 11.21 9.69
CA LEU A 187 -8.71 9.81 9.61
C LEU A 187 -9.91 9.00 9.13
N PHE A 188 -9.60 7.93 8.40
CA PHE A 188 -10.59 7.08 7.76
C PHE A 188 -10.22 5.62 7.99
N GLN A 189 -11.19 4.80 8.40
CA GLN A 189 -10.97 3.37 8.61
C GLN A 189 -12.00 2.53 7.86
N MET A 190 -11.55 1.79 6.83
CA MET A 190 -12.41 0.88 6.09
C MET A 190 -12.71 -0.36 6.94
N ARG A 191 -13.91 -0.50 7.50
CA ARG A 191 -14.29 -1.70 8.29
C ARG A 191 -14.92 -2.82 7.47
N TRP A 192 -15.42 -2.51 6.28
CA TRP A 192 -16.10 -3.46 5.41
C TRP A 192 -15.37 -3.63 4.09
N SER A 193 -14.60 -4.72 3.94
CA SER A 193 -14.09 -5.15 2.65
C SER A 193 -13.92 -6.67 2.61
N LYS A 194 -14.00 -7.25 1.41
CA LYS A 194 -13.79 -8.70 1.17
C LYS A 194 -12.39 -9.22 1.55
N ILE A 195 -11.46 -8.31 1.82
CA ILE A 195 -10.04 -8.61 2.07
C ILE A 195 -9.70 -8.39 3.57
N ILE A 196 -10.61 -7.79 4.33
CA ILE A 196 -10.43 -7.58 5.76
C ILE A 196 -10.94 -8.83 6.47
N HIS A 197 -10.03 -9.54 7.13
CA HIS A 197 -10.33 -10.75 7.88
C HIS A 197 -10.18 -10.52 9.39
N GLU A 198 -9.33 -9.58 9.79
CA GLU A 198 -9.17 -9.10 11.17
C GLU A 198 -9.07 -7.57 11.22
N GLU A 199 -9.24 -6.97 12.41
CA GLU A 199 -9.20 -5.51 12.59
C GLU A 199 -7.87 -4.89 12.16
N ARG A 200 -6.77 -5.65 12.27
CA ARG A 200 -5.45 -5.23 11.80
C ARG A 200 -5.37 -5.11 10.28
N ASP A 201 -6.26 -5.73 9.51
CA ASP A 201 -6.28 -5.57 8.05
C ASP A 201 -6.91 -4.22 7.61
N ALA A 202 -7.38 -3.42 8.56
CA ALA A 202 -8.07 -2.16 8.35
C ALA A 202 -7.39 -1.00 9.10
N PRO A 203 -6.16 -0.60 8.72
CA PRO A 203 -5.50 0.54 9.32
C PRO A 203 -6.25 1.85 9.03
N GLU A 204 -6.08 2.84 9.92
CA GLU A 204 -6.52 4.21 9.65
C GLU A 204 -5.69 4.82 8.51
N GLN A 205 -6.36 5.58 7.65
CA GLN A 205 -5.83 6.26 6.48
C GLN A 205 -6.13 7.75 6.58
N ILE A 206 -5.21 8.60 6.17
CA ILE A 206 -5.39 10.05 6.21
C ILE A 206 -6.22 10.53 5.01
N VAL A 207 -7.19 11.40 5.29
CA VAL A 207 -8.02 12.08 4.30
C VAL A 207 -7.63 13.55 4.25
N LEU A 208 -7.30 14.02 3.04
CA LEU A 208 -6.72 15.33 2.81
C LEU A 208 -7.64 16.21 1.94
N GLY A 209 -7.53 17.53 2.12
CA GLY A 209 -8.08 18.51 1.19
C GLY A 209 -7.28 18.55 -0.11
N SER A 210 -7.91 19.02 -1.20
CA SER A 210 -7.25 19.22 -2.50
C SER A 210 -7.38 20.67 -2.94
N MET A 211 -6.31 21.19 -3.56
CA MET A 211 -6.33 22.48 -4.24
C MET A 211 -7.29 22.50 -5.45
N ASP A 212 -7.70 21.34 -6.00
CA ASP A 212 -8.80 21.27 -6.95
C ASP A 212 -10.12 20.90 -6.23
N PRO A 213 -11.12 21.81 -6.18
CA PRO A 213 -12.38 21.56 -5.48
C PRO A 213 -13.17 20.35 -6.00
N LYS A 214 -12.98 19.96 -7.27
CA LYS A 214 -13.62 18.74 -7.82
C LYS A 214 -13.08 17.49 -7.16
N MET A 215 -11.79 17.49 -6.82
CA MET A 215 -11.08 16.37 -6.19
C MET A 215 -11.10 16.42 -4.66
N CYS A 216 -11.43 17.58 -4.08
CA CYS A 216 -11.36 17.79 -2.63
C CYS A 216 -12.38 16.92 -1.88
N VAL A 217 -11.90 15.86 -1.24
CA VAL A 217 -12.73 14.91 -0.50
C VAL A 217 -13.45 15.58 0.67
N LEU A 218 -12.73 16.42 1.43
CA LEU A 218 -13.30 17.15 2.56
C LEU A 218 -14.51 17.99 2.13
N LEU A 219 -14.36 18.78 1.07
CA LEU A 219 -15.46 19.57 0.52
C LEU A 219 -16.61 18.70 0.03
N ASN A 220 -16.35 17.68 -0.78
CA ASN A 220 -17.42 16.88 -1.38
C ASN A 220 -18.19 16.03 -0.35
N ILE A 221 -17.54 15.57 0.74
CA ILE A 221 -18.23 14.91 1.86
C ILE A 221 -19.08 15.92 2.63
N ALA A 222 -18.52 17.08 2.97
CA ALA A 222 -19.24 18.12 3.70
C ALA A 222 -20.51 18.57 2.93
N VAL A 223 -20.39 18.80 1.63
CA VAL A 223 -21.53 19.15 0.76
C VAL A 223 -22.56 18.03 0.73
N ASN A 224 -22.15 16.77 0.64
CA ASN A 224 -23.09 15.65 0.64
C ASN A 224 -23.89 15.57 1.93
N ILE A 225 -23.25 15.76 3.09
CA ILE A 225 -23.92 15.66 4.38
C ILE A 225 -24.86 16.85 4.59
N GLU A 226 -24.38 18.09 4.37
CA GLU A 226 -25.18 19.29 4.63
C GLU A 226 -26.27 19.57 3.58
N ALA A 227 -26.10 19.07 2.34
CA ALA A 227 -27.10 19.27 1.28
C ALA A 227 -28.14 18.14 1.19
N THR A 228 -27.88 16.97 1.77
CA THR A 228 -28.79 15.81 1.66
C THR A 228 -29.83 15.84 2.78
N PRO A 229 -31.14 15.89 2.45
CA PRO A 229 -32.20 15.82 3.44
C PRO A 229 -32.16 14.49 4.21
N ASN A 230 -32.49 14.51 5.50
CA ASN A 230 -32.63 13.32 6.35
C ASN A 230 -31.38 12.42 6.43
N VAL A 231 -30.18 12.97 6.21
CA VAL A 231 -28.92 12.20 6.28
C VAL A 231 -28.71 11.53 7.65
N SER A 232 -29.21 12.13 8.74
CA SER A 232 -29.16 11.60 10.11
C SER A 232 -30.06 10.36 10.34
N SER A 233 -30.95 10.03 9.40
CA SER A 233 -31.80 8.84 9.48
C SER A 233 -31.06 7.54 9.13
N SER A 234 -29.82 7.63 8.64
CA SER A 234 -28.97 6.49 8.29
C SER A 234 -27.68 6.52 9.09
N GLU A 235 -27.16 5.35 9.45
CA GLU A 235 -25.78 5.21 9.94
C GLU A 235 -24.74 5.29 8.81
N PHE A 236 -25.18 5.17 7.55
CA PHE A 236 -24.33 5.12 6.37
C PHE A 236 -24.21 6.49 5.69
N ILE A 237 -22.99 6.87 5.31
CA ILE A 237 -22.68 8.17 4.65
C ILE A 237 -23.49 8.37 3.37
N TYR A 238 -23.82 7.27 2.67
CA TYR A 238 -24.51 7.28 1.38
C TYR A 238 -25.88 6.57 1.41
N GLY A 239 -26.44 6.32 2.60
CA GLY A 239 -27.85 5.98 2.84
C GLY A 239 -28.39 4.64 2.32
N ASN A 240 -27.72 3.91 1.42
CA ASN A 240 -28.23 2.66 0.86
C ASN A 240 -27.14 1.58 0.64
N PRO A 241 -26.81 0.77 1.68
CA PRO A 241 -25.81 -0.29 1.56
C PRO A 241 -26.24 -1.49 0.71
N LYS A 242 -27.55 -1.69 0.48
CA LYS A 242 -28.08 -2.88 -0.22
C LYS A 242 -28.06 -2.70 -1.74
N ASP A 243 -28.45 -1.53 -2.23
CA ASP A 243 -28.60 -1.25 -3.67
C ASP A 243 -27.93 0.06 -4.13
N GLY A 244 -27.24 0.80 -3.25
CA GLY A 244 -26.58 2.06 -3.59
C GLY A 244 -25.54 1.93 -4.71
N ASP A 245 -24.86 0.78 -4.82
CA ASP A 245 -23.88 0.52 -5.87
C ASP A 245 -24.54 0.50 -7.26
N ARG A 246 -25.81 0.07 -7.33
CA ARG A 246 -26.61 0.06 -8.55
C ARG A 246 -26.97 1.48 -8.98
N THR A 247 -27.30 2.35 -8.02
CA THR A 247 -27.57 3.77 -8.27
C THR A 247 -26.34 4.45 -8.87
N VAL A 248 -25.17 4.29 -8.23
CA VAL A 248 -23.91 4.85 -8.76
C VAL A 248 -23.58 4.25 -10.12
N ARG A 249 -23.75 2.93 -10.31
CA ARG A 249 -23.50 2.26 -11.59
C ARG A 249 -24.41 2.77 -12.71
N ARG A 250 -25.69 2.99 -12.44
CA ARG A 250 -26.65 3.55 -13.41
C ARG A 250 -26.23 4.96 -13.81
N PHE A 251 -25.99 5.82 -12.82
CA PHE A 251 -25.58 7.20 -13.03
C PHE A 251 -24.28 7.31 -13.85
N LEU A 252 -23.27 6.49 -13.52
CA LEU A 252 -22.04 6.39 -14.32
C LEU A 252 -22.30 5.87 -15.74
N GLY A 253 -23.23 4.93 -15.90
CA GLY A 253 -23.63 4.41 -17.20
C GLY A 253 -24.23 5.50 -18.10
N ASP A 254 -25.00 6.41 -17.51
CA ASP A 254 -25.61 7.54 -18.22
C ASP A 254 -24.57 8.60 -18.57
N ILE A 255 -23.68 8.98 -17.64
CA ILE A 255 -22.63 9.97 -17.93
C ILE A 255 -21.63 9.46 -18.98
N VAL A 256 -21.20 8.20 -18.91
CA VAL A 256 -20.22 7.68 -19.88
C VAL A 256 -20.79 7.61 -21.30
N LYS A 257 -22.12 7.63 -21.46
CA LYS A 257 -22.81 7.71 -22.76
C LYS A 257 -23.12 9.14 -23.20
N ASP A 258 -22.97 10.10 -22.30
CA ASP A 258 -23.19 11.52 -22.58
C ASP A 258 -22.18 12.00 -23.64
N THR A 259 -22.63 12.78 -24.62
CA THR A 259 -21.78 13.29 -25.70
C THR A 259 -20.71 14.25 -25.19
N ALA A 260 -20.94 14.87 -24.03
CA ALA A 260 -19.96 15.74 -23.37
C ALA A 260 -18.84 14.96 -22.66
N PHE A 261 -18.99 13.63 -22.48
CA PHE A 261 -17.96 12.81 -21.86
C PHE A 261 -16.80 12.54 -22.82
N LYS A 262 -15.61 13.04 -22.45
CA LYS A 262 -14.40 12.94 -23.26
C LYS A 262 -13.68 11.62 -22.99
N LYS A 263 -14.01 10.61 -23.78
CA LYS A 263 -13.38 9.30 -23.70
C LYS A 263 -12.00 9.31 -24.39
N MET A 264 -10.95 9.14 -23.60
CA MET A 264 -9.54 9.22 -24.04
C MET A 264 -9.01 7.90 -24.60
N LYS A 265 -9.55 6.76 -24.13
CA LYS A 265 -9.11 5.42 -24.58
C LYS A 265 -10.29 4.51 -24.94
N THR A 266 -10.06 3.61 -25.89
CA THR A 266 -11.03 2.56 -26.23
C THR A 266 -11.27 1.61 -25.06
N GLY A 267 -12.37 0.86 -25.07
CA GLY A 267 -12.72 -0.09 -24.01
C GLY A 267 -13.85 0.37 -23.08
N LYS A 268 -14.29 -0.53 -22.20
CA LYS A 268 -15.46 -0.34 -21.33
C LYS A 268 -15.05 0.29 -20.00
N LEU A 269 -15.89 1.21 -19.52
CA LEU A 269 -15.77 1.83 -18.19
C LEU A 269 -16.88 1.33 -17.24
N GLY A 270 -16.69 1.57 -15.96
CA GLY A 270 -17.67 1.31 -14.89
C GLY A 270 -17.07 1.57 -13.52
N THR A 271 -17.79 1.21 -12.46
CA THR A 271 -17.37 1.52 -11.07
C THR A 271 -15.97 0.98 -10.71
N HIS A 272 -15.61 -0.21 -11.18
CA HIS A 272 -14.26 -0.75 -10.98
C HIS A 272 -13.18 -0.05 -11.80
N SER A 273 -13.51 0.65 -12.88
CA SER A 273 -12.55 1.43 -13.66
C SER A 273 -12.00 2.59 -12.87
N LEU A 274 -12.81 3.19 -11.98
CA LEU A 274 -12.44 4.30 -11.13
C LEU A 274 -11.38 3.89 -10.11
N ARG A 275 -11.65 2.83 -9.33
CA ARG A 275 -10.66 2.22 -8.42
C ARG A 275 -9.35 1.87 -9.14
N LYS A 276 -9.43 1.25 -10.33
CA LYS A 276 -8.24 0.91 -11.12
C LYS A 276 -7.51 2.18 -11.60
N GLY A 277 -8.24 3.22 -11.96
CA GLY A 277 -7.66 4.51 -12.36
C GLY A 277 -6.89 5.15 -11.22
N ALA A 278 -7.48 5.21 -10.03
CA ALA A 278 -6.83 5.75 -8.84
C ALA A 278 -5.55 4.97 -8.49
N ALA A 279 -5.60 3.63 -8.46
CA ALA A 279 -4.42 2.80 -8.23
C ALA A 279 -3.31 3.00 -9.28
N THR A 280 -3.69 3.07 -10.56
CA THR A 280 -2.76 3.35 -11.66
C THR A 280 -2.16 4.76 -11.54
N TYR A 281 -2.97 5.75 -11.17
CA TYR A 281 -2.53 7.13 -11.01
C TYR A 281 -1.53 7.24 -9.85
N ALA A 282 -1.84 6.70 -8.67
CA ALA A 282 -0.91 6.63 -7.54
C ALA A 282 0.42 5.97 -7.94
N THR A 283 0.36 4.84 -8.66
CA THR A 283 1.56 4.16 -9.16
C THR A 283 2.37 5.03 -10.11
N ARG A 284 1.72 5.79 -11.00
CA ARG A 284 2.39 6.73 -11.92
C ARG A 284 3.02 7.92 -11.19
N CYS A 285 2.49 8.30 -10.03
CA CYS A 285 3.08 9.29 -9.13
C CYS A 285 4.26 8.73 -8.30
N GLY A 286 4.72 7.50 -8.58
CA GLY A 286 5.83 6.87 -7.87
C GLY A 286 5.43 6.21 -6.54
N MET A 287 4.14 6.15 -6.23
CA MET A 287 3.67 5.51 -5.00
C MET A 287 3.67 3.99 -5.19
N VAL A 288 4.45 3.28 -4.38
CA VAL A 288 4.44 1.81 -4.38
C VAL A 288 3.20 1.34 -3.66
N TRP A 289 2.15 1.10 -4.43
CA TRP A 289 0.88 0.63 -3.91
C TRP A 289 0.91 -0.89 -3.68
N SER A 290 1.66 -1.30 -2.66
CA SER A 290 1.52 -2.63 -2.08
C SER A 290 0.39 -2.56 -1.08
N MET A 291 -0.76 -3.11 -1.46
CA MET A 291 -1.82 -3.47 -0.52
C MET A 291 -1.16 -4.22 0.66
N HIS A 292 -1.00 -3.54 1.81
CA HIS A 292 -0.35 -4.01 3.05
C HIS A 292 1.21 -4.10 3.06
N ILE A 293 1.95 -3.00 2.84
CA ILE A 293 3.30 -2.88 3.45
C ILE A 293 3.14 -2.14 4.78
N SER A 294 3.00 -2.94 5.84
CA SER A 294 2.96 -2.53 7.25
C SER A 294 1.72 -1.75 7.70
N ILE A 295 1.25 -2.08 8.89
CA ILE A 295 -0.11 -1.82 9.39
C ILE A 295 -0.27 -0.40 9.96
N THR A 296 0.80 0.40 9.95
CA THR A 296 0.87 1.74 10.56
C THR A 296 2.05 2.50 9.96
N GLN A 297 2.08 2.70 8.65
CA GLN A 297 3.06 3.60 8.02
C GLN A 297 2.36 4.91 7.62
N PRO A 298 2.29 5.90 8.52
CA PRO A 298 1.64 7.18 8.26
C PRO A 298 2.28 7.95 7.09
N TYR A 299 3.59 7.80 6.85
CA TYR A 299 4.25 8.50 5.76
C TYR A 299 3.86 8.00 4.35
N PRO A 300 4.01 6.71 4.00
CA PRO A 300 3.52 6.17 2.73
C PRO A 300 2.03 6.37 2.49
N ASP A 301 1.21 6.29 3.55
CA ASP A 301 -0.22 6.59 3.48
C ASP A 301 -0.46 8.06 3.10
N ALA A 302 0.16 9.00 3.83
CA ALA A 302 0.06 10.42 3.53
C ALA A 302 0.60 10.78 2.14
N CYS A 303 1.71 10.19 1.68
CA CYS A 303 2.23 10.39 0.33
C CYS A 303 1.22 9.94 -0.74
N THR A 304 0.59 8.78 -0.51
CA THR A 304 -0.44 8.25 -1.40
C THR A 304 -1.67 9.16 -1.40
N ALA A 305 -2.16 9.54 -0.22
CA ALA A 305 -3.29 10.46 -0.06
C ALA A 305 -3.01 11.79 -0.78
N ALA A 306 -1.83 12.38 -0.57
CA ALA A 306 -1.41 13.62 -1.21
C ALA A 306 -1.35 13.49 -2.73
N ALA A 307 -0.77 12.41 -3.25
CA ALA A 307 -0.76 12.16 -4.70
C ALA A 307 -2.19 12.07 -5.25
N LEU A 308 -3.09 11.35 -4.57
CA LEU A 308 -4.47 11.15 -5.02
C LEU A 308 -5.35 12.40 -4.95
N THR A 309 -4.90 13.49 -4.30
CA THR A 309 -5.55 14.82 -4.39
C THR A 309 -5.44 15.46 -5.78
N GLY A 310 -4.60 14.91 -6.65
CA GLY A 310 -4.39 15.38 -8.03
C GLY A 310 -3.18 16.31 -8.17
N PRO A 311 -2.91 16.81 -9.39
CA PRO A 311 -1.70 17.59 -9.71
C PRO A 311 -1.68 18.98 -9.07
N ALA A 312 -2.85 19.48 -8.62
CA ALA A 312 -2.95 20.73 -7.89
C ALA A 312 -2.34 20.63 -6.48
N GLY A 313 -2.17 19.42 -5.95
CA GLY A 313 -1.60 19.17 -4.64
C GLY A 313 -2.64 19.19 -3.51
N PRO A 314 -2.24 18.66 -2.33
CA PRO A 314 -3.09 18.67 -1.16
C PRO A 314 -3.09 20.05 -0.50
N CYS A 315 -4.13 20.33 0.29
CA CYS A 315 -4.21 21.58 1.04
C CYS A 315 -4.79 21.42 2.43
N PHE A 316 -4.39 22.32 3.33
CA PHE A 316 -5.13 22.62 4.56
C PHE A 316 -6.12 23.74 4.30
N TYR A 317 -7.24 23.70 5.00
CA TYR A 317 -8.11 24.86 5.15
C TYR A 317 -7.80 25.50 6.49
N ARG A 318 -7.43 26.78 6.49
CA ARG A 318 -7.08 27.54 7.70
C ARG A 318 -7.87 28.84 7.72
N LEU A 319 -8.26 29.27 8.92
CA LEU A 319 -8.81 30.61 9.12
C LEU A 319 -7.69 31.63 9.08
N LYS A 320 -7.89 32.74 8.38
CA LYS A 320 -6.94 33.83 8.42
C LYS A 320 -6.99 34.53 9.77
N ASP A 321 -5.81 34.87 10.30
CA ASP A 321 -5.68 35.45 11.64
C ASP A 321 -6.28 36.86 11.74
N ASP A 322 -6.46 37.55 10.61
CA ASP A 322 -7.01 38.91 10.52
C ASP A 322 -8.54 38.97 10.59
N ILE A 323 -9.25 37.83 10.43
CA ILE A 323 -10.71 37.78 10.39
C ILE A 323 -11.28 37.05 11.62
N GLY A 324 -11.46 37.81 12.70
CA GLY A 324 -11.89 37.29 14.00
C GLY A 324 -13.39 36.99 14.17
N CYS A 325 -14.24 37.21 13.14
CA CYS A 325 -15.68 36.97 13.25
C CYS A 325 -16.09 35.49 13.12
N VAL A 326 -15.18 34.61 12.70
CA VAL A 326 -15.45 33.19 12.53
C VAL A 326 -15.22 32.44 13.85
N SER A 327 -16.28 32.32 14.66
CA SER A 327 -16.25 31.56 15.90
C SER A 327 -16.43 30.05 15.67
N LEU A 328 -16.05 29.24 16.67
CA LEU A 328 -16.32 27.80 16.63
C LEU A 328 -17.83 27.52 16.50
N ALA A 329 -18.66 28.23 17.26
CA ALA A 329 -20.12 28.10 17.21
C ALA A 329 -20.67 28.37 15.80
N LEU A 330 -20.17 29.41 15.11
CA LEU A 330 -20.55 29.67 13.72
C LEU A 330 -20.23 28.48 12.80
N LEU A 331 -19.02 27.92 12.94
CA LEU A 331 -18.59 26.78 12.12
C LEU A 331 -19.46 25.54 12.35
N VAL A 332 -19.73 25.18 13.60
CA VAL A 332 -20.31 23.87 13.93
C VAL A 332 -21.83 23.88 14.11
N ASP A 333 -22.43 25.01 14.51
CA ASP A 333 -23.87 25.12 14.77
C ASP A 333 -24.65 25.74 13.60
N GLU A 334 -24.02 26.62 12.82
CA GLU A 334 -24.71 27.31 11.71
C GLU A 334 -24.27 26.79 10.33
N ILE A 335 -22.95 26.60 10.14
CA ILE A 335 -22.37 26.18 8.85
C ILE A 335 -22.45 24.66 8.67
N ALA A 336 -22.02 23.88 9.66
CA ALA A 336 -21.97 22.41 9.59
C ALA A 336 -22.79 21.67 10.69
N PRO A 337 -24.06 22.06 10.96
CA PRO A 337 -24.85 21.46 12.04
C PRO A 337 -25.14 19.98 11.86
N MET A 338 -25.37 19.52 10.62
CA MET A 338 -25.67 18.10 10.38
C MET A 338 -24.42 17.26 10.59
N ILE A 339 -23.26 17.77 10.18
CA ILE A 339 -21.98 17.10 10.45
C ILE A 339 -21.74 17.04 11.96
N LYS A 340 -21.96 18.13 12.72
CA LYS A 340 -21.83 18.13 14.18
C LYS A 340 -22.73 17.10 14.83
N GLN A 341 -24.00 17.07 14.43
CA GLN A 341 -24.99 16.13 14.97
C GLN A 341 -24.57 14.65 14.77
N ILE A 342 -23.98 14.32 13.62
CA ILE A 342 -23.74 12.92 13.23
C ILE A 342 -22.31 12.46 13.56
N MET A 343 -21.32 13.34 13.44
CA MET A 343 -19.90 13.01 13.50
C MET A 343 -19.14 13.71 14.64
N GLY A 344 -19.83 14.58 15.38
CA GLY A 344 -19.26 15.34 16.49
C GLY A 344 -18.56 16.64 16.06
N GLU A 345 -18.26 17.47 17.07
CA GLU A 345 -17.78 18.84 16.89
C GLU A 345 -16.43 18.94 16.17
N ALA A 346 -15.47 18.08 16.50
CA ALA A 346 -14.12 18.13 15.90
C ALA A 346 -14.13 17.86 14.39
N VAL A 347 -14.95 16.91 13.94
CA VAL A 347 -15.12 16.62 12.50
C VAL A 347 -15.88 17.77 11.82
N ALA A 348 -16.90 18.31 12.47
CA ALA A 348 -17.66 19.45 11.97
C ALA A 348 -16.78 20.68 11.78
N GLN A 349 -15.92 21.00 12.74
CA GLN A 349 -14.98 22.11 12.65
C GLN A 349 -14.07 21.97 11.42
N THR A 350 -13.54 20.76 11.19
CA THR A 350 -12.67 20.47 10.04
C THR A 350 -13.41 20.62 8.69
N LEU A 351 -14.66 20.13 8.62
CA LEU A 351 -15.45 20.12 7.39
C LEU A 351 -16.22 21.43 7.12
N ALA A 352 -16.43 22.26 8.14
CA ALA A 352 -17.04 23.58 8.01
C ALA A 352 -16.14 24.56 7.24
N LEU A 353 -14.81 24.47 7.41
CA LEU A 353 -13.87 25.36 6.72
C LEU A 353 -13.93 25.23 5.19
N PRO A 354 -13.88 24.02 4.58
CA PRO A 354 -14.13 23.86 3.15
C PRO A 354 -15.47 24.42 2.68
N LEU A 355 -16.54 24.28 3.47
CA LEU A 355 -17.88 24.80 3.15
C LEU A 355 -17.90 26.33 3.13
N LEU A 356 -17.35 26.97 4.17
CA LEU A 356 -17.25 28.41 4.28
C LEU A 356 -16.39 28.98 3.14
N TRP A 357 -15.22 28.37 2.91
CA TRP A 357 -14.35 28.73 1.78
C TRP A 357 -15.12 28.69 0.46
N ALA A 358 -15.79 27.58 0.16
CA ALA A 358 -16.51 27.39 -1.10
C ALA A 358 -17.75 28.30 -1.25
N ALA A 359 -18.34 28.75 -0.14
CA ALA A 359 -19.49 29.66 -0.16
C ALA A 359 -19.11 31.09 -0.53
N LEU A 360 -17.89 31.52 -0.15
CA LEU A 360 -17.40 32.88 -0.37
C LEU A 360 -16.48 32.99 -1.58
N GLU A 361 -16.10 31.87 -2.18
CA GLU A 361 -15.30 31.85 -3.40
C GLU A 361 -16.06 32.48 -4.60
N PRO A 362 -15.42 33.40 -5.35
CA PRO A 362 -16.04 34.04 -6.51
C PRO A 362 -16.49 33.02 -7.57
N ALA A 363 -17.72 33.20 -8.09
CA ALA A 363 -18.28 32.28 -9.06
C ALA A 363 -17.48 32.23 -10.38
N ASP A 364 -16.88 33.36 -10.78
CA ASP A 364 -16.13 33.49 -12.04
C ASP A 364 -14.83 32.67 -12.06
N ASN A 365 -14.32 32.26 -10.90
CA ASN A 365 -13.13 31.43 -10.78
C ASN A 365 -13.37 30.00 -11.31
N TYR A 366 -14.63 29.56 -11.40
CA TYR A 366 -14.97 28.18 -11.76
C TYR A 366 -16.09 28.11 -12.80
N LYS A 367 -15.90 27.26 -13.82
CA LYS A 367 -16.94 26.97 -14.84
C LYS A 367 -18.09 26.09 -14.33
N TYR A 368 -18.16 25.84 -13.03
CA TYR A 368 -19.11 24.94 -12.38
C TYR A 368 -19.37 25.39 -10.96
N ILE A 369 -20.51 24.98 -10.40
CA ILE A 369 -20.88 25.36 -9.04
C ILE A 369 -20.07 24.58 -7.98
N LEU A 370 -19.66 25.29 -6.92
CA LEU A 370 -18.93 24.72 -5.79
C LEU A 370 -19.86 24.14 -4.72
N LEU A 371 -21.02 24.79 -4.52
CA LEU A 371 -22.07 24.44 -3.56
C LEU A 371 -23.45 24.53 -4.23
N PRO A 372 -24.44 23.73 -3.80
CA PRO A 372 -25.85 23.97 -4.15
C PRO A 372 -26.35 25.32 -3.61
N ASP A 373 -27.20 26.02 -4.38
CA ASP A 373 -27.61 27.40 -4.06
C ASP A 373 -28.27 27.57 -2.69
N LYS A 374 -29.06 26.58 -2.25
CA LYS A 374 -29.69 26.60 -0.93
C LYS A 374 -28.65 26.56 0.19
N LEU A 375 -27.63 25.70 0.04
CA LEU A 375 -26.54 25.57 1.01
C LEU A 375 -25.63 26.81 1.00
N LYS A 376 -25.28 27.32 -0.19
CA LYS A 376 -24.49 28.55 -0.35
C LYS A 376 -25.15 29.73 0.37
N ARG A 377 -26.44 29.98 0.10
CA ARG A 377 -27.19 31.08 0.73
C ARG A 377 -27.25 30.95 2.25
N LYS A 378 -27.48 29.74 2.77
CA LYS A 378 -27.49 29.48 4.22
C LYS A 378 -26.15 29.88 4.85
N ILE A 379 -25.04 29.43 4.28
CA ILE A 379 -23.69 29.68 4.81
C ILE A 379 -23.34 31.17 4.74
N VAL A 380 -23.58 31.81 3.59
CA VAL A 380 -23.31 33.25 3.42
C VAL A 380 -24.13 34.07 4.42
N GLN A 381 -25.42 33.77 4.59
CA GLN A 381 -26.27 34.46 5.56
C GLN A 381 -25.76 34.29 6.99
N ALA A 382 -25.38 33.07 7.39
CA ALA A 382 -24.84 32.83 8.72
C ALA A 382 -23.55 33.61 8.98
N TYR A 383 -22.63 33.62 8.00
CA TYR A 383 -21.38 34.36 8.08
C TYR A 383 -21.60 35.88 8.15
N THR A 384 -22.51 36.42 7.33
CA THR A 384 -22.86 37.86 7.37
C THR A 384 -23.53 38.24 8.69
N ASN A 385 -24.39 37.38 9.24
CA ASN A 385 -25.01 37.61 10.55
C ASN A 385 -23.99 37.63 11.70
N ALA A 386 -22.87 36.91 11.54
CA ALA A 386 -21.75 36.95 12.48
C ALA A 386 -20.83 38.17 12.30
N GLY A 387 -21.15 39.08 11.38
CA GLY A 387 -20.37 40.29 11.08
C GLY A 387 -19.29 40.10 10.01
N GLY A 388 -19.30 38.99 9.27
CA GLY A 388 -18.39 38.73 8.16
C GLY A 388 -18.74 39.50 6.88
N SER A 389 -17.72 40.03 6.21
CA SER A 389 -17.86 40.62 4.86
C SER A 389 -17.70 39.57 3.78
N THR A 390 -18.59 39.56 2.78
CA THR A 390 -18.52 38.66 1.62
C THR A 390 -17.43 39.00 0.62
N ASP A 391 -16.80 40.17 0.76
CA ASP A 391 -15.76 40.64 -0.16
C ASP A 391 -14.42 39.92 0.05
N LEU A 392 -14.22 39.36 1.25
CA LEU A 392 -13.00 38.65 1.63
C LEU A 392 -13.35 37.24 2.10
N ASN A 393 -12.61 36.26 1.58
CA ASN A 393 -12.71 34.88 2.06
C ASN A 393 -11.91 34.73 3.37
N PRO A 394 -12.56 34.37 4.50
CA PRO A 394 -11.93 34.19 5.80
C PRO A 394 -11.15 32.89 5.92
N VAL A 395 -11.37 31.96 4.98
CA VAL A 395 -10.65 30.69 4.92
C VAL A 395 -9.68 30.75 3.76
N GLU A 396 -8.43 30.40 4.02
CA GLU A 396 -7.43 30.19 2.99
C GLU A 396 -7.11 28.70 2.81
N ARG A 397 -6.54 28.40 1.63
CA ARG A 397 -6.09 27.05 1.29
C ARG A 397 -4.57 27.06 1.18
N GLU A 398 -3.93 26.43 2.14
CA GLU A 398 -2.48 26.34 2.19
C GLU A 398 -2.01 25.03 1.56
N GLU A 399 -1.19 25.13 0.53
CA GLU A 399 -0.52 23.97 -0.05
C GLU A 399 0.53 23.43 0.94
N PHE A 400 0.69 22.12 1.00
CA PHE A 400 1.70 21.49 1.85
C PHE A 400 2.37 20.29 1.18
N TYR A 401 3.55 19.93 1.67
CA TYR A 401 4.25 18.70 1.30
C TYR A 401 4.22 17.66 2.40
N VAL A 402 4.20 16.40 1.97
CA VAL A 402 4.37 15.25 2.85
C VAL A 402 5.86 14.91 2.93
N LEU A 403 6.42 14.97 4.13
CA LEU A 403 7.78 14.54 4.44
C LEU A 403 7.74 13.49 5.55
N GLY A 404 8.76 12.65 5.59
CA GLY A 404 8.81 11.59 6.58
C GLY A 404 9.61 10.37 6.14
N ASP A 405 9.64 9.39 7.03
CA ASP A 405 10.22 8.07 6.80
C ASP A 405 9.47 7.04 7.64
N GLY A 406 8.84 6.07 6.97
CA GLY A 406 8.06 5.02 7.61
C GLY A 406 7.01 5.52 8.60
N SER A 407 7.35 5.52 9.89
CA SER A 407 6.52 5.95 11.02
C SER A 407 6.58 7.45 11.34
N GLN A 408 7.60 8.16 10.85
CA GLN A 408 7.68 9.61 11.01
C GLN A 408 6.93 10.27 9.86
N LEU A 409 5.93 11.08 10.18
CA LEU A 409 5.17 11.89 9.23
C LEU A 409 5.27 13.35 9.66
N SER A 410 5.50 14.23 8.69
CA SER A 410 5.46 15.69 8.83
C SER A 410 4.76 16.29 7.61
N LEU A 411 3.73 17.09 7.85
CA LEU A 411 3.03 17.85 6.82
C LEU A 411 3.50 19.32 6.91
N ILE A 412 4.25 19.79 5.93
CA ILE A 412 4.89 21.12 5.97
C ILE A 412 4.22 22.05 4.97
N THR A 413 3.67 23.16 5.45
CA THR A 413 3.03 24.21 4.65
C THR A 413 4.05 24.97 3.80
N ILE A 414 3.61 25.46 2.65
CA ILE A 414 4.41 26.31 1.78
C ILE A 414 4.04 27.76 2.09
N ASP A 415 4.90 28.47 2.81
CA ASP A 415 4.75 29.92 2.95
C ASP A 415 5.20 30.60 1.66
N SER A 416 4.22 31.15 0.94
CA SER A 416 4.45 31.96 -0.27
C SER A 416 4.97 33.37 0.03
N SER A 417 5.14 33.72 1.31
CA SER A 417 5.58 35.03 1.80
C SER A 417 7.11 35.19 1.92
N ASP A 418 7.90 34.11 1.92
CA ASP A 418 9.36 34.18 2.14
C ASP A 418 10.19 34.45 0.86
N SER A 419 9.55 34.66 -0.29
CA SER A 419 10.27 34.92 -1.55
C SER A 419 10.64 36.38 -1.80
N ASN A 420 10.46 37.30 -0.83
CA ASN A 420 10.66 38.73 -1.07
C ASN A 420 11.68 39.47 -0.18
N ASP A 421 12.42 38.80 0.68
CA ASP A 421 13.54 39.43 1.40
C ASP A 421 14.88 38.93 0.86
N GLN A 422 15.28 39.46 -0.30
CA GLN A 422 16.70 39.61 -0.62
C GLN A 422 17.08 41.09 -0.55
N PRO A 423 18.12 41.46 0.21
CA PRO A 423 18.68 42.81 0.13
C PRO A 423 19.38 42.97 -1.22
N GLU A 424 19.02 44.04 -1.92
CA GLU A 424 19.71 44.53 -3.12
C GLU A 424 21.22 44.65 -2.88
N SER A 425 22.03 44.01 -3.73
CA SER A 425 23.28 44.55 -4.28
C SER A 425 24.06 43.47 -5.03
N ALA A 426 24.03 43.53 -6.36
CA ALA A 426 25.22 43.42 -7.21
C ALA A 426 24.81 43.60 -8.68
N VAL A 427 25.02 44.82 -9.15
CA VAL A 427 24.97 45.25 -10.54
C VAL A 427 25.95 44.46 -11.39
N VAL A 428 25.50 43.83 -12.48
CA VAL A 428 26.23 43.77 -13.77
C VAL A 428 25.22 43.74 -14.94
N SER A 429 25.28 44.79 -15.75
CA SER A 429 24.73 45.01 -17.11
C SER A 429 24.94 43.81 -18.06
N GLY A 430 24.10 43.46 -19.04
CA GLY A 430 22.93 44.07 -19.68
C GLY A 430 22.60 43.29 -20.96
N HIS A 431 21.38 43.45 -21.49
CA HIS A 431 20.98 43.59 -22.92
C HIS A 431 19.47 43.31 -23.09
N GLN A 432 18.76 44.31 -23.63
CA GLN A 432 17.32 44.36 -23.96
C GLN A 432 17.01 43.45 -25.17
N GLY A 433 16.09 42.46 -25.10
CA GLY A 433 14.65 42.54 -25.46
C GLY A 433 14.36 41.85 -26.83
N PRO A 434 13.13 41.40 -27.20
CA PRO A 434 11.83 41.43 -26.51
C PRO A 434 11.04 40.08 -26.44
N HIS A 435 10.18 39.95 -25.43
CA HIS A 435 9.07 38.97 -25.29
C HIS A 435 7.80 39.43 -26.07
N PRO A 436 6.62 38.74 -26.11
CA PRO A 436 6.19 37.49 -25.43
C PRO A 436 5.33 36.50 -26.26
N VAL A 437 5.30 35.20 -25.89
CA VAL A 437 4.03 34.43 -25.79
C VAL A 437 4.11 33.45 -24.61
N SER A 438 3.12 33.57 -23.73
CA SER A 438 2.93 32.87 -22.47
C SER A 438 2.73 31.35 -22.61
N ARG A 439 3.55 30.57 -21.90
CA ARG A 439 3.22 29.22 -21.42
C ARG A 439 3.72 29.08 -19.98
N ARG A 440 2.82 29.19 -19.00
CA ARG A 440 3.06 28.76 -17.62
C ARG A 440 3.18 27.24 -17.59
N SER A 441 4.40 26.74 -17.80
CA SER A 441 4.85 25.40 -17.44
C SER A 441 6.15 25.60 -16.67
N GLY A 442 6.04 25.86 -15.36
CA GLY A 442 7.20 26.24 -14.53
C GLY A 442 7.17 25.75 -13.09
N GLY A 443 6.11 25.07 -12.63
CA GLY A 443 6.02 24.64 -11.23
C GLY A 443 6.68 23.30 -10.91
N GLU A 444 7.00 22.47 -11.91
CA GLU A 444 7.43 21.08 -11.67
C GLU A 444 8.93 20.96 -11.32
N GLY A 445 9.76 21.89 -11.81
CA GLY A 445 11.19 21.95 -11.49
C GLY A 445 11.44 22.39 -10.05
N THR A 446 10.86 23.52 -9.66
CA THR A 446 10.94 24.07 -8.30
C THR A 446 10.37 23.12 -7.25
N ARG A 447 9.28 22.39 -7.57
CA ARG A 447 8.70 21.35 -6.71
C ARG A 447 9.65 20.19 -6.43
N ARG A 448 10.41 19.73 -7.43
CA ARG A 448 11.38 18.64 -7.25
C ARG A 448 12.65 19.12 -6.55
N GLU A 449 13.09 20.33 -6.85
CA GLU A 449 14.28 20.94 -6.24
C GLU A 449 14.07 21.22 -4.75
N PHE A 450 12.90 21.74 -4.37
CA PHE A 450 12.56 21.99 -2.97
C PHE A 450 12.42 20.67 -2.17
N ALA A 451 11.76 19.65 -2.74
CA ALA A 451 11.69 18.32 -2.13
C ALA A 451 13.07 17.64 -2.03
N ALA A 452 13.95 17.86 -3.01
CA ALA A 452 15.33 17.36 -2.97
C ALA A 452 16.16 18.05 -1.89
N LEU A 453 16.06 19.38 -1.75
CA LEU A 453 16.74 20.15 -0.71
C LEU A 453 16.29 19.75 0.70
N HIS A 454 14.98 19.58 0.92
CA HIS A 454 14.47 19.12 2.21
C HIS A 454 14.83 17.66 2.52
N SER A 455 14.90 16.79 1.50
CA SER A 455 15.41 15.42 1.65
C SER A 455 16.88 15.39 2.06
N GLN A 456 17.70 16.32 1.52
CA GLN A 456 19.09 16.49 1.93
C GLN A 456 19.21 16.97 3.38
N LEU A 457 18.38 17.94 3.81
CA LEU A 457 18.34 18.40 5.21
C LEU A 457 17.92 17.28 6.18
N ALA A 458 16.95 16.45 5.80
CA ALA A 458 16.54 15.28 6.58
C ALA A 458 17.64 14.21 6.66
N ALA A 459 18.39 13.98 5.58
CA ALA A 459 19.57 13.12 5.58
C ALA A 459 20.68 13.67 6.51
N GLY A 460 20.91 14.99 6.50
CA GLY A 460 21.84 15.65 7.42
C GLY A 460 21.46 15.49 8.89
N ARG A 461 20.16 15.61 9.22
CA ARG A 461 19.65 15.36 10.59
C ARG A 461 19.87 13.92 11.04
N ARG A 462 19.69 12.93 10.15
CA ARG A 462 19.96 11.51 10.45
C ARG A 462 21.45 11.25 10.71
N TYR A 463 22.33 11.83 9.89
CA TYR A 463 23.78 11.74 10.11
C TYR A 463 24.18 12.30 11.48
N MET A 464 23.65 13.45 11.89
CA MET A 464 23.91 13.99 13.22
C MET A 464 23.41 13.08 14.36
N ALA A 465 22.23 12.47 14.21
CA ALA A 465 21.70 11.55 15.22
C ALA A 465 22.56 10.28 15.36
N GLU A 466 23.04 9.73 14.24
CA GLU A 466 23.97 8.60 14.23
C GLU A 466 25.30 8.95 14.91
N VAL A 467 25.90 10.09 14.56
CA VAL A 467 27.11 10.59 15.21
C VAL A 467 26.91 10.78 16.71
N MET A 468 25.78 11.35 17.14
CA MET A 468 25.47 11.53 18.57
C MET A 468 25.34 10.19 19.31
N SER A 469 24.72 9.19 18.70
CA SER A 469 24.62 7.85 19.30
C SER A 469 25.98 7.15 19.39
N GLU A 470 26.85 7.33 18.40
CA GLU A 470 28.21 6.79 18.40
C GLU A 470 29.10 7.47 19.44
N VAL A 471 28.96 8.79 19.60
CA VAL A 471 29.62 9.56 20.67
C VAL A 471 29.15 9.07 22.05
N GLN A 472 27.85 8.81 22.22
CA GLN A 472 27.34 8.23 23.46
C GLN A 472 27.88 6.82 23.69
N ARG A 473 27.98 5.98 22.67
CA ARG A 473 28.55 4.63 22.75
C ARG A 473 30.02 4.68 23.20
N LEU A 474 30.82 5.55 22.57
CA LEU A 474 32.21 5.81 22.94
C LEU A 474 32.33 6.26 24.40
N ARG A 475 31.49 7.20 24.86
CA ARG A 475 31.47 7.60 26.28
C ARG A 475 31.22 6.41 27.22
N HIS A 476 30.27 5.54 26.90
CA HIS A 476 29.98 4.35 27.72
C HIS A 476 31.11 3.31 27.68
N GLU A 477 31.83 3.18 26.57
CA GLU A 477 33.01 2.32 26.48
C GLU A 477 34.19 2.87 27.29
N THR A 478 34.49 4.15 27.17
CA THR A 478 35.52 4.81 27.98
C THR A 478 35.20 4.74 29.47
N GLN A 479 33.93 4.93 29.86
CA GLN A 479 33.49 4.78 31.26
C GLN A 479 33.74 3.36 31.78
N ARG A 480 33.45 2.33 30.96
CA ARG A 480 33.67 0.92 31.33
C ARG A 480 35.15 0.58 31.43
N GLU A 481 35.99 1.08 30.53
CA GLU A 481 37.44 0.90 30.64
C GLU A 481 38.00 1.60 31.88
N MET A 482 37.52 2.81 32.20
CA MET A 482 37.92 3.51 33.42
C MET A 482 37.52 2.73 34.69
N GLN A 483 36.35 2.10 34.70
CA GLN A 483 35.93 1.22 35.80
C GLN A 483 36.80 -0.03 35.93
N LYS A 484 37.25 -0.62 34.81
CA LYS A 484 38.20 -1.75 34.83
C LYS A 484 39.55 -1.33 35.37
N VAL A 485 40.07 -0.18 34.95
CA VAL A 485 41.34 0.36 35.47
C VAL A 485 41.24 0.62 36.96
N GLN A 486 40.15 1.23 37.44
CA GLN A 486 39.90 1.42 38.88
C GLN A 486 39.83 0.08 39.63
N ALA A 487 39.20 -0.95 39.07
CA ALA A 487 39.13 -2.28 39.67
C ALA A 487 40.51 -2.97 39.74
N ILE A 488 41.34 -2.81 38.71
CA ILE A 488 42.72 -3.30 38.70
C ILE A 488 43.56 -2.57 39.75
N LEU A 489 43.46 -1.24 39.82
CA LEU A 489 44.20 -0.43 40.78
C LEU A 489 43.83 -0.79 42.23
N ARG A 490 42.55 -1.01 42.52
CA ARG A 490 42.09 -1.51 43.82
C ARG A 490 42.64 -2.89 44.14
N ARG A 491 42.75 -3.77 43.13
CA ARG A 491 43.27 -5.13 43.31
C ARG A 491 44.78 -5.15 43.53
N VAL A 492 45.52 -4.24 42.91
CA VAL A 492 46.97 -4.02 43.15
C VAL A 492 47.20 -3.42 44.55
N ALA A 493 46.37 -2.47 44.97
CA ALA A 493 46.43 -1.89 46.31
C ALA A 493 46.07 -2.87 47.44
N MET A 494 45.38 -3.98 47.13
CA MET A 494 45.00 -5.03 48.10
C MET A 494 45.91 -6.27 48.08
N GLN A 495 47.02 -6.28 47.33
CA GLN A 495 47.97 -7.39 47.42
C GLN A 495 48.85 -7.26 48.68
N PRO A 496 48.93 -8.30 49.53
CA PRO A 496 49.81 -8.29 50.69
C PRO A 496 51.28 -8.45 50.26
N VAL A 497 52.16 -7.62 50.81
CA VAL A 497 53.62 -7.74 50.64
C VAL A 497 54.08 -9.06 51.27
N ILE A 498 54.53 -10.02 50.46
CA ILE A 498 55.11 -11.26 50.96
C ILE A 498 56.65 -11.18 50.88
N ARG A 499 57.23 -11.10 52.08
CA ARG A 499 58.63 -11.35 52.43
C ARG A 499 59.10 -12.68 51.82
N ARG A 500 60.20 -12.67 51.06
CA ARG A 500 60.96 -13.89 50.74
C ARG A 500 62.04 -14.08 51.80
N GLU A 501 61.91 -15.12 52.61
CA GLU A 501 63.02 -15.64 53.41
C GLU A 501 63.85 -16.61 52.59
N ASN A 502 65.13 -16.29 52.53
CA ASN A 502 66.22 -17.04 51.94
C ASN A 502 66.58 -18.24 52.82
N THR A 503 67.08 -19.32 52.22
CA THR A 503 68.35 -19.91 52.66
C THR A 503 68.92 -20.86 51.58
N PRO A 504 70.26 -21.07 51.56
CA PRO A 504 71.11 -20.89 50.38
C PRO A 504 71.94 -22.17 50.10
N VAL A 505 72.75 -22.29 49.04
CA VAL A 505 74.22 -22.08 49.00
C VAL A 505 74.69 -22.91 47.78
N THR A 506 75.48 -22.41 46.81
CA THR A 506 76.93 -22.20 46.98
C THR A 506 77.71 -22.32 45.64
N VAL A 507 78.07 -21.21 44.94
CA VAL A 507 79.24 -20.96 43.99
C VAL A 507 79.38 -21.81 42.70
N VAL A 508 79.72 -21.31 41.49
CA VAL A 508 80.86 -20.46 41.07
C VAL A 508 80.57 -19.64 39.77
N SER A 509 81.35 -18.57 39.61
CA SER A 509 81.27 -17.30 38.84
C SER A 509 81.38 -17.25 37.29
N GLU A 510 80.68 -16.25 36.71
CA GLU A 510 80.98 -15.34 35.55
C GLU A 510 81.17 -15.83 34.08
N PRO A 511 81.05 -14.97 33.02
CA PRO A 511 80.03 -13.94 32.72
C PRO A 511 79.59 -13.88 31.21
N LEU A 512 78.56 -13.06 30.92
CA LEU A 512 78.15 -12.44 29.62
C LEU A 512 78.09 -13.28 28.32
N ALA A 513 76.91 -13.30 27.66
CA ALA A 513 76.72 -12.77 26.30
C ALA A 513 75.29 -13.05 25.76
N ASN A 514 74.74 -12.04 25.10
CA ASN A 514 73.47 -12.08 24.37
C ASN A 514 73.43 -13.20 23.32
N ALA A 515 72.36 -14.02 23.33
CA ALA A 515 71.82 -14.63 22.12
C ALA A 515 70.40 -15.20 22.34
N ALA A 516 69.46 -14.58 21.63
CA ALA A 516 68.17 -15.07 21.11
C ALA A 516 67.60 -16.44 21.57
N SER A 517 66.32 -16.42 21.98
CA SER A 517 65.35 -17.54 21.91
C SER A 517 63.92 -17.00 22.19
N PRO A 518 62.82 -17.70 21.82
CA PRO A 518 62.26 -17.96 20.49
C PRO A 518 60.82 -17.36 20.36
N PRO A 519 60.15 -17.40 19.18
CA PRO A 519 58.83 -16.80 19.03
C PRO A 519 57.77 -17.53 19.87
N SER A 520 57.01 -16.75 20.63
CA SER A 520 55.86 -17.16 21.42
C SER A 520 54.86 -17.95 20.56
N ARG A 521 54.59 -19.20 20.94
CA ARG A 521 53.60 -20.08 20.30
C ARG A 521 52.25 -19.37 20.16
N LEU A 522 51.82 -19.17 18.92
CA LEU A 522 50.45 -18.78 18.57
C LEU A 522 49.47 -19.80 19.14
N GLN A 523 48.53 -19.34 19.98
CA GLN A 523 47.41 -20.14 20.47
C GLN A 523 46.63 -20.72 19.29
N VAL A 524 46.52 -22.05 19.23
CA VAL A 524 45.69 -22.77 18.26
C VAL A 524 44.22 -22.49 18.60
N SER A 525 43.62 -21.51 17.94
CA SER A 525 42.18 -21.22 18.07
C SER A 525 41.39 -22.42 17.53
N THR A 526 40.59 -23.06 18.38
CA THR A 526 39.87 -24.30 18.05
C THR A 526 38.78 -24.03 16.99
N ALA A 527 38.76 -24.80 15.89
CA ALA A 527 37.75 -24.64 14.84
C ALA A 527 36.40 -25.30 15.21
N ARG A 528 35.46 -24.52 15.75
CA ARG A 528 34.09 -24.96 16.07
C ARG A 528 33.04 -24.03 15.49
N LEU A 529 31.92 -24.59 15.05
CA LEU A 529 30.74 -23.85 14.62
C LEU A 529 29.72 -23.73 15.76
N SER A 530 28.96 -22.64 15.78
CA SER A 530 27.83 -22.40 16.68
C SER A 530 26.82 -23.54 16.59
N LYS A 531 26.26 -23.96 17.73
CA LYS A 531 25.28 -25.06 17.76
C LYS A 531 23.90 -24.63 17.24
N ARG A 532 23.50 -23.37 17.46
CA ARG A 532 22.18 -22.83 17.11
C ARG A 532 22.29 -21.32 16.76
N PRO A 533 22.65 -20.96 15.52
CA PRO A 533 22.64 -19.56 15.09
C PRO A 533 21.20 -19.03 15.10
N LYS A 534 21.00 -17.87 15.71
CA LYS A 534 19.66 -17.27 15.92
C LYS A 534 19.15 -16.56 14.67
N ASP A 535 20.05 -15.98 13.90
CA ASP A 535 19.71 -15.24 12.68
C ASP A 535 20.78 -15.43 11.58
N LEU A 536 20.51 -14.84 10.41
CA LEU A 536 21.42 -14.89 9.26
C LEU A 536 22.67 -14.04 9.46
N PHE A 537 22.62 -13.04 10.34
CA PHE A 537 23.75 -12.17 10.64
C PHE A 537 24.81 -12.94 11.44
N GLU A 538 24.43 -13.64 12.51
CA GLU A 538 25.31 -14.53 13.27
C GLU A 538 25.94 -15.61 12.36
N LEU A 539 25.16 -16.12 11.39
CA LEU A 539 25.63 -17.13 10.44
C LEU A 539 26.68 -16.60 9.46
N TRP A 540 26.54 -15.35 9.01
CA TRP A 540 27.54 -14.70 8.16
C TRP A 540 28.77 -14.25 8.97
N HIS A 541 28.55 -13.74 10.18
CA HIS A 541 29.62 -13.35 11.10
C HIS A 541 30.52 -14.54 11.47
N GLU A 542 29.93 -15.71 11.75
CA GLU A 542 30.64 -16.99 11.97
C GLU A 542 31.57 -17.35 10.80
N PHE A 543 31.15 -17.07 9.55
CA PHE A 543 31.96 -17.35 8.37
C PHE A 543 33.13 -16.39 8.21
N GLN A 544 32.88 -15.09 8.41
CA GLN A 544 33.85 -14.05 8.14
C GLN A 544 34.87 -13.86 9.27
N PHE A 545 34.43 -13.96 10.53
CA PHE A 545 35.21 -13.61 11.72
C PHE A 545 35.29 -14.74 12.76
N GLY A 546 34.48 -15.80 12.62
CA GLY A 546 34.42 -16.88 13.60
C GLY A 546 33.51 -16.56 14.79
N CYS A 547 33.44 -17.44 15.78
CA CYS A 547 32.66 -17.24 16.99
C CYS A 547 33.60 -17.01 18.18
N CYS A 548 33.46 -15.88 18.89
CA CYS A 548 34.12 -15.64 20.18
C CYS A 548 35.65 -15.88 20.18
N GLY A 549 36.37 -15.37 19.17
CA GLY A 549 37.84 -15.52 19.07
C GLY A 549 38.31 -16.86 18.50
N LEU A 550 37.38 -17.72 18.05
CA LEU A 550 37.70 -18.96 17.35
C LEU A 550 37.93 -18.75 15.86
N LYS A 551 38.58 -19.73 15.23
CA LYS A 551 38.93 -19.71 13.80
C LYS A 551 37.68 -19.40 12.94
N PRO A 552 37.76 -18.47 11.97
CA PRO A 552 36.67 -18.21 11.03
C PRO A 552 36.34 -19.43 10.15
N ALA A 553 35.07 -19.67 9.85
CA ALA A 553 34.67 -20.86 9.08
C ALA A 553 35.21 -20.87 7.63
N LYS A 554 35.49 -19.70 7.05
CA LYS A 554 36.16 -19.58 5.74
C LYS A 554 37.58 -20.17 5.73
N ASN A 555 38.23 -20.21 6.89
CA ASN A 555 39.61 -20.66 7.06
C ASN A 555 39.73 -22.12 7.56
N PHE A 556 38.63 -22.87 7.65
CA PHE A 556 38.67 -24.27 8.11
C PHE A 556 39.43 -25.15 7.10
N THR A 557 40.33 -25.98 7.61
CA THR A 557 41.05 -27.04 6.88
C THR A 557 40.11 -28.21 6.55
N PRO A 558 40.47 -29.10 5.59
CA PRO A 558 39.63 -30.26 5.24
C PRO A 558 39.29 -31.16 6.43
N ILE A 559 40.24 -31.35 7.37
CA ILE A 559 40.05 -32.15 8.58
C ILE A 559 39.03 -31.50 9.52
N GLU A 560 39.14 -30.17 9.74
CA GLU A 560 38.21 -29.40 10.58
C GLU A 560 36.79 -29.34 9.97
N ARG A 561 36.70 -29.30 8.63
CA ARG A 561 35.42 -29.42 7.91
C ARG A 561 34.82 -30.82 8.06
N GLY A 562 35.67 -31.85 8.06
CA GLY A 562 35.27 -33.25 8.29
C GLY A 562 34.67 -33.45 9.69
N ALA A 563 35.29 -32.87 10.72
CA ALA A 563 34.79 -32.93 12.10
C ALA A 563 33.42 -32.24 12.27
N ASN A 564 33.11 -31.24 11.45
CA ASN A 564 31.82 -30.52 11.44
C ASN A 564 30.99 -30.79 10.17
N LYS A 565 31.17 -31.95 9.51
CA LYS A 565 30.69 -32.25 8.14
C LYS A 565 29.24 -31.82 7.88
N PHE A 566 28.32 -32.21 8.76
CA PHE A 566 26.89 -31.95 8.58
C PHE A 566 26.55 -30.45 8.72
N ALA A 567 27.09 -29.77 9.72
CA ALA A 567 26.85 -28.35 9.95
C ALA A 567 27.52 -27.49 8.88
N TYR A 568 28.78 -27.78 8.56
CA TYR A 568 29.55 -27.03 7.56
C TYR A 568 28.93 -27.17 6.16
N SER A 569 28.61 -28.40 5.73
CA SER A 569 27.96 -28.63 4.43
C SER A 569 26.58 -27.96 4.35
N ARG A 570 25.85 -27.84 5.47
CA ARG A 570 24.54 -27.16 5.51
C ARG A 570 24.67 -25.67 5.28
N ARG A 571 25.62 -25.05 5.99
CA ARG A 571 25.81 -23.60 6.00
C ARG A 571 26.58 -23.09 4.79
N LYS A 572 27.43 -23.91 4.18
CA LYS A 572 28.21 -23.57 2.99
C LYS A 572 27.36 -23.03 1.83
N ALA A 573 26.15 -23.57 1.61
CA ALA A 573 25.28 -23.08 0.54
C ALA A 573 24.85 -21.62 0.74
N PHE A 574 24.61 -21.21 1.99
CA PHE A 574 24.30 -19.82 2.33
C PHE A 574 25.55 -18.93 2.25
N TRP A 575 26.68 -19.39 2.81
CA TRP A 575 27.93 -18.62 2.76
C TRP A 575 28.40 -18.37 1.31
N ASP A 576 28.29 -19.36 0.42
CA ASP A 576 28.61 -19.21 -1.00
C ASP A 576 27.73 -18.12 -1.66
N VAL A 577 26.42 -18.08 -1.35
CA VAL A 577 25.46 -17.09 -1.90
C VAL A 577 25.74 -15.69 -1.36
N VAL A 578 25.90 -15.54 -0.04
CA VAL A 578 26.16 -14.22 0.56
C VAL A 578 27.54 -13.69 0.16
N ALA A 579 28.57 -14.55 0.08
CA ALA A 579 29.87 -14.13 -0.42
C ALA A 579 29.81 -13.63 -1.88
N ASN A 580 28.98 -14.25 -2.72
CA ASN A 580 28.74 -13.77 -4.09
C ASN A 580 27.95 -12.45 -4.12
N LEU A 581 26.92 -12.30 -3.29
CA LEU A 581 26.14 -11.07 -3.19
C LEU A 581 26.97 -9.88 -2.67
N VAL A 582 27.84 -10.13 -1.70
CA VAL A 582 28.78 -9.12 -1.15
C VAL A 582 29.81 -8.70 -2.21
N ARG A 583 30.30 -9.63 -3.04
CA ARG A 583 31.18 -9.29 -4.19
C ARG A 583 30.46 -8.50 -5.28
N LEU A 584 29.14 -8.64 -5.41
CA LEU A 584 28.31 -7.96 -6.41
C LEU A 584 27.62 -6.69 -5.88
N ALA A 585 27.98 -6.21 -4.67
CA ALA A 585 27.46 -5.00 -4.03
C ALA A 585 25.91 -4.86 -4.04
N MET A 586 25.19 -5.96 -3.77
CA MET A 586 23.73 -5.96 -3.68
C MET A 586 23.27 -6.73 -2.44
N LEU A 587 22.97 -6.03 -1.33
CA LEU A 587 22.22 -6.62 -0.22
C LEU A 587 20.87 -5.90 -0.06
N ARG A 588 19.79 -6.58 -0.46
CA ARG A 588 18.41 -6.24 -0.07
C ARG A 588 17.94 -7.23 0.99
N SER A 589 17.34 -6.70 2.04
CA SER A 589 16.78 -7.40 3.21
C SER A 589 15.81 -8.51 2.84
N THR A 590 16.00 -9.73 3.36
CA THR A 590 15.05 -10.83 3.25
C THR A 590 14.29 -11.06 4.56
N LYS A 591 12.99 -11.37 4.43
CA LYS A 591 11.97 -11.46 5.48
C LYS A 591 12.19 -12.62 6.47
N GLN A 592 11.57 -12.50 7.66
CA GLN A 592 11.59 -13.44 8.78
C GLN A 592 11.10 -14.87 8.41
N LEU A 593 12.01 -15.73 7.98
CA LEU A 593 11.85 -17.19 7.97
C LEU A 593 12.91 -17.78 8.90
N SER A 594 12.65 -18.96 9.48
CA SER A 594 13.65 -19.63 10.30
C SER A 594 14.88 -20.00 9.46
N VAL A 595 16.08 -19.80 10.02
CA VAL A 595 17.38 -20.05 9.36
C VAL A 595 17.44 -21.47 8.78
N SER A 596 16.86 -22.45 9.48
CA SER A 596 16.77 -23.85 9.04
C SER A 596 15.98 -24.03 7.74
N SER A 597 14.85 -23.34 7.59
CA SER A 597 13.99 -23.41 6.40
C SER A 597 14.65 -22.73 5.19
N ILE A 598 15.32 -21.60 5.41
CA ILE A 598 16.08 -20.89 4.37
C ILE A 598 17.22 -21.77 3.85
N LEU A 599 17.97 -22.43 4.75
CA LEU A 599 19.05 -23.34 4.36
C LEU A 599 18.57 -24.57 3.59
N ALA A 600 17.37 -25.09 3.92
CA ALA A 600 16.77 -26.20 3.19
C ALA A 600 16.35 -25.78 1.77
N ALA A 601 15.74 -24.61 1.62
CA ALA A 601 15.35 -24.05 0.33
C ALA A 601 16.57 -23.79 -0.58
N LEU A 602 17.63 -23.16 -0.06
CA LEU A 602 18.86 -22.88 -0.82
C LEU A 602 19.57 -24.15 -1.31
N ARG A 603 19.54 -25.23 -0.51
CA ARG A 603 20.08 -26.53 -0.94
C ARG A 603 19.22 -27.20 -2.01
N ALA A 604 17.90 -27.09 -1.90
CA ALA A 604 16.98 -27.61 -2.90
C ALA A 604 17.11 -26.87 -4.24
N ASP A 605 17.33 -25.55 -4.19
CA ASP A 605 17.59 -24.73 -5.38
C ASP A 605 18.93 -25.08 -6.03
N ARG A 606 19.99 -25.31 -5.25
CA ARG A 606 21.30 -25.74 -5.78
C ARG A 606 21.20 -27.07 -6.57
N LYS A 607 20.31 -27.99 -6.16
CA LYS A 607 20.05 -29.24 -6.90
C LYS A 607 19.26 -29.03 -8.20
N ARG A 608 18.56 -27.91 -8.35
CA ARG A 608 17.75 -27.55 -9.54
C ARG A 608 18.43 -26.50 -10.45
N GLY A 609 19.74 -26.29 -10.27
CA GLY A 609 20.53 -25.36 -11.09
C GLY A 609 20.58 -23.91 -10.57
N GLY A 610 20.21 -23.65 -9.31
CA GLY A 610 20.28 -22.32 -8.69
C GLY A 610 19.18 -21.35 -9.13
N HIS A 611 19.04 -20.24 -8.39
CA HIS A 611 18.02 -19.21 -8.60
C HIS A 611 18.23 -18.46 -9.93
N PRO A 612 17.19 -18.23 -10.75
CA PRO A 612 17.32 -17.66 -12.10
C PRO A 612 18.05 -16.31 -12.16
N SER A 613 17.88 -15.46 -11.13
CA SER A 613 18.50 -14.13 -11.06
C SER A 613 19.96 -14.13 -10.58
N LEU A 614 20.54 -15.29 -10.29
CA LEU A 614 21.96 -15.48 -9.93
C LEU A 614 22.71 -16.29 -10.98
N ARG A 615 22.06 -16.60 -12.12
CA ARG A 615 22.73 -17.13 -13.31
C ARG A 615 23.21 -15.90 -14.10
N SER A 616 24.52 -15.75 -14.23
CA SER A 616 25.12 -14.86 -15.24
C SER A 616 24.77 -15.35 -16.63
#